data_AF-A0A8S0SG68-F1
#
_entry.id   AF-A0A8S0SG68-F1
#
_cell.length_a   1.000
_cell.length_b   1.000
_cell.length_c   1.000
_cell.angle_alpha   90.00
_cell.angle_beta   90.00
_cell.angle_gamma   90.00
#
_symmetry.space_group_name_H-M   'P 1'
#
loop_
_entity.id
_entity.type
_entity.pdbx_description
1 polymer ?
#
loop_
_entity_poly.entity_id
_entity_poly.type
_entity_poly.pdbx_seq_one_letter_code
_entity_poly.pdbx_strand_id
1 'polypeptide(L)' 'MWCVAKVSATNAQMQAFLDANCGKLDCRQINPGGSCFVPNTLRNHASYALDLYYRINGVCNAAIGTPAVTDPSYGKCKYP' A
#
# COMPACT_ATOMS: atom_id res chain seq x y z
N MET A 1 7.58 -10.71 -5.20
CA MET A 1 6.13 -10.59 -5.49
C MET A 1 5.55 -9.62 -4.49
N TRP A 2 4.77 -8.65 -4.95
CA TRP A 2 4.24 -7.57 -4.15
C TRP A 2 2.71 -7.58 -4.18
N CYS A 3 2.07 -6.84 -3.30
CA CYS A 3 0.63 -6.61 -3.32
C CYS A 3 0.36 -5.11 -3.49
N VAL A 4 -0.23 -4.72 -4.62
CA VAL A 4 -0.52 -3.31 -4.93
C VAL A 4 -2.02 -3.09 -5.10
N ALA A 5 -2.49 -1.86 -4.95
CA ALA A 5 -3.90 -1.55 -5.12
C ALA A 5 -4.36 -1.88 -6.55
N LYS A 6 -5.45 -2.63 -6.71
CA LYS A 6 -5.98 -2.99 -8.04
C LYS A 6 -6.67 -1.79 -8.70
N VAL A 7 -6.70 -1.73 -10.03
CA VAL A 7 -7.27 -0.58 -10.78
C VAL A 7 -8.74 -0.34 -10.42
N SER A 8 -9.50 -1.40 -10.15
CA SER A 8 -10.92 -1.33 -9.77
C SER A 8 -11.20 -1.00 -8.31
N ALA A 9 -10.18 -0.84 -7.45
CA ALA A 9 -10.38 -0.44 -6.06
C ALA A 9 -10.87 1.01 -5.99
N THR A 10 -11.95 1.26 -5.24
CA THR A 10 -12.49 2.61 -5.05
C THR A 10 -11.71 3.37 -4.00
N ASN A 11 -11.77 4.71 -4.07
CA ASN A 11 -11.13 5.57 -3.06
C ASN A 11 -11.65 5.27 -1.64
N ALA A 12 -12.95 5.03 -1.49
CA ALA A 12 -13.53 4.67 -0.19
C ALA A 12 -12.95 3.36 0.38
N GLN A 13 -12.77 2.34 -0.46
CA GLN A 13 -12.17 1.07 -0.06
C GLN A 13 -10.69 1.22 0.34
N MET A 14 -9.93 2.02 -0.42
CA MET A 14 -8.52 2.28 -0.12
C MET A 14 -8.36 3.08 1.18
N GLN A 15 -9.18 4.11 1.39
CA GLN A 15 -9.15 4.90 2.62
C GLN A 15 -9.53 4.06 3.83
N ALA A 16 -10.64 3.30 3.74
CA ALA A 16 -11.06 2.41 4.82
C ALA A 16 -10.00 1.36 5.18
N PHE A 17 -9.27 0.85 4.19
CA PHE A 17 -8.15 -0.05 4.43
C PHE A 17 -7.00 0.63 5.17
N LEU A 18 -6.60 1.84 4.75
CA LEU A 18 -5.57 2.61 5.43
C LEU A 18 -5.98 2.93 6.87
N ASP A 19 -7.19 3.42 7.09
CA ASP A 19 -7.70 3.80 8.41
C ASP A 19 -7.73 2.58 9.36
N ALA A 20 -8.14 1.41 8.86
CA ALA A 20 -8.23 0.19 9.66
C ALA A 20 -6.86 -0.46 9.95
N ASN A 21 -5.89 -0.31 9.04
CA ASN A 21 -4.63 -1.05 9.11
C ASN A 21 -3.45 -0.20 9.56
N CYS A 22 -3.43 1.11 9.34
CA CYS A 22 -2.29 1.95 9.73
C CYS A 22 -2.12 2.12 11.25
N GLY A 23 -3.10 1.69 12.07
CA GLY A 23 -2.90 1.51 13.51
C GLY A 23 -2.14 0.23 13.89
N LYS A 24 -1.97 -0.71 12.95
CA LYS A 24 -1.31 -2.02 13.13
C LYS A 24 -0.09 -2.20 12.22
N LEU A 25 -0.09 -1.57 11.05
CA LEU A 25 0.98 -1.55 10.06
C LEU A 25 1.84 -0.31 10.24
N ASP A 26 3.11 -0.40 9.85
CA ASP A 26 4.01 0.73 9.86
C ASP A 26 3.78 1.66 8.65
N CYS A 27 2.73 2.46 8.70
CA CYS A 27 2.41 3.45 7.67
C CYS A 27 3.28 4.73 7.73
N ARG A 28 4.34 4.78 8.55
CA ARG A 28 5.17 6.00 8.67
C ARG A 28 5.78 6.45 7.34
N GLN A 29 6.08 5.50 6.45
CA GLN A 29 6.69 5.82 5.15
C GLN A 29 5.74 6.53 4.19
N ILE A 30 4.42 6.34 4.34
CA ILE A 30 3.40 6.97 3.49
C ILE A 30 2.76 8.21 4.12
N ASN A 31 3.12 8.54 5.36
CA ASN A 31 2.69 9.76 6.02
C ASN A 31 3.57 10.96 5.61
N PRO A 32 3.11 12.21 5.83
CA PRO A 32 3.93 13.39 5.55
C PRO A 32 5.33 13.30 6.16
N GLY A 33 6.36 13.51 5.32
CA GLY A 33 7.77 13.36 5.70
C GLY A 33 8.36 11.96 5.50
N GLY A 34 7.54 10.96 5.19
CA GLY A 34 7.97 9.60 4.85
C GLY A 34 8.54 9.48 3.42
N SER A 35 9.36 8.45 3.19
CA SER A 35 10.03 8.23 1.90
C SER A 35 9.09 7.86 0.75
N CYS A 36 7.89 7.37 1.08
CA CYS A 36 6.83 6.94 0.17
C CYS A 36 5.61 7.87 0.17
N PHE A 37 5.73 9.08 0.75
CA PHE A 37 4.64 10.05 0.75
C PHE A 37 4.36 10.60 -0.66
N VAL A 38 5.41 10.84 -1.45
CA VAL A 38 5.30 11.38 -2.82
C VAL A 38 5.46 10.24 -3.82
N PRO A 39 4.55 10.03 -4.78
CA PRO A 39 3.37 10.84 -5.09
C PRO A 39 2.29 10.76 -4.00
N ASN A 40 1.77 11.92 -3.58
CA ASN A 40 0.70 12.03 -2.57
C ASN A 40 -0.64 11.64 -3.19
N THR A 41 -0.80 10.35 -3.46
CA THR A 41 -2.02 9.77 -4.02
C THR A 41 -2.45 8.60 -3.16
N LEU A 42 -3.77 8.49 -2.96
CA LEU A 42 -4.37 7.45 -2.15
C LEU A 42 -4.00 6.05 -2.64
N ARG A 43 -3.92 5.86 -3.97
CA ARG A 43 -3.53 4.60 -4.60
C ARG A 43 -2.10 4.18 -4.25
N ASN A 44 -1.15 5.11 -4.21
CA ASN A 44 0.24 4.78 -3.90
C ASN A 44 0.40 4.43 -2.42
N HIS A 45 -0.22 5.24 -1.55
CA HIS A 45 -0.25 4.98 -0.11
C HIS A 45 -0.92 3.64 0.21
N ALA A 46 -2.07 3.35 -0.39
CA ALA A 46 -2.76 2.08 -0.24
C ALA A 46 -1.96 0.91 -0.80
N SER A 47 -1.26 1.07 -1.92
CA SER A 47 -0.40 0.01 -2.48
C SER A 47 0.75 -0.33 -1.55
N TYR A 48 1.40 0.66 -0.94
CA TYR A 48 2.46 0.42 0.03
C TYR A 48 1.93 -0.28 1.30
N ALA A 49 0.78 0.17 1.81
CA ALA A 49 0.16 -0.48 2.97
C ALA A 49 -0.33 -1.91 2.67
N LEU A 50 -0.82 -2.16 1.45
CA LEU A 50 -1.22 -3.50 1.00
C LEU A 50 -0.02 -4.45 0.93
N ASP A 51 1.12 -3.94 0.49
CA ASP A 51 2.33 -4.73 0.44
C ASP A 51 2.86 -5.04 1.85
N LEU A 52 2.86 -4.06 2.76
CA LEU A 52 3.13 -4.31 4.19
C LEU A 52 2.20 -5.37 4.77
N TYR A 53 0.91 -5.26 4.49
CA TYR A 53 -0.08 -6.25 4.93
C TYR A 53 0.25 -7.64 4.37
N TYR A 54 0.63 -7.73 3.09
CA TYR A 54 1.02 -8.97 2.44
C TYR A 54 2.28 -9.58 3.07
N ARG A 55 3.29 -8.78 3.41
CA ARG A 55 4.52 -9.24 4.07
C ARG A 55 4.25 -9.82 5.46
N ILE A 56 3.29 -9.25 6.20
CA ILE A 56 2.95 -9.69 7.56
C ILE A 56 2.02 -10.91 7.55
N ASN A 57 0.99 -10.90 6.69
CA ASN A 57 -0.05 -11.93 6.71
C ASN A 57 0.16 -13.05 5.68
N GLY A 58 1.11 -12.89 4.74
CA GLY A 58 1.36 -13.84 3.66
C GLY A 58 0.29 -13.88 2.57
N VAL A 59 -0.77 -13.06 2.67
CA VAL A 59 -1.91 -13.04 1.74
C VAL A 59 -2.23 -11.63 1.30
N CYS A 60 -2.35 -11.43 -0.02
CA CYS A 60 -2.75 -10.14 -0.61
C CYS A 60 -4.28 -10.00 -0.53
N ASN A 61 -4.77 -8.86 -0.06
CA ASN A 61 -6.20 -8.63 0.08
C ASN A 61 -6.88 -8.50 -1.30
N ALA A 62 -7.53 -9.57 -1.78
CA ALA A 62 -8.15 -9.61 -3.11
C ALA A 62 -9.30 -8.58 -3.31
N ALA A 63 -9.88 -8.07 -2.22
CA ALA A 63 -10.95 -7.08 -2.30
C ALA A 63 -10.48 -5.75 -2.89
N ILE A 64 -9.21 -5.37 -2.67
CA ILE A 64 -8.67 -4.06 -3.06
C ILE A 64 -7.25 -4.12 -3.64
N GLY A 65 -6.57 -5.26 -3.50
CA GLY A 65 -5.21 -5.50 -3.94
C GLY A 65 -5.14 -6.53 -5.05
N THR A 66 -4.04 -6.51 -5.78
CA THR A 66 -3.68 -7.50 -6.78
C THR A 66 -2.18 -7.80 -6.66
N PRO A 67 -1.76 -9.06 -6.91
CA PRO A 67 -0.35 -9.37 -6.91
C PRO A 67 0.39 -8.68 -8.06
N ALA A 68 1.54 -8.10 -7.75
CA ALA A 68 2.46 -7.54 -8.72
C ALA A 68 3.74 -8.37 -8.77
N VAL A 69 4.20 -8.65 -9.99
CA VAL A 69 5.48 -9.34 -10.26
C VAL A 69 6.63 -8.36 -10.51
N THR A 70 6.31 -7.12 -10.85
CA THR A 70 7.27 -6.03 -11.02
C THR A 70 7.41 -5.28 -9.70
N ASP A 71 8.64 -4.92 -9.34
CA ASP A 71 8.93 -4.10 -8.16
C ASP A 71 8.22 -2.74 -8.29
N PRO A 72 7.25 -2.41 -7.42
CA PRO A 72 6.55 -1.13 -7.45
C PRO A 72 7.34 0.00 -6.79
N SER A 73 8.56 -0.24 -6.30
CA SER A 73 9.43 0.78 -5.73
C SER A 73 9.80 1.86 -6.73
N TYR A 74 9.88 3.10 -6.26
CA TYR A 74 10.21 4.25 -7.10
C TYR A 74 10.99 5.30 -6.30
N GLY A 75 11.98 5.93 -6.93
CA GLY A 75 12.80 6.95 -6.29
C GLY A 75 13.36 6.51 -4.93
N LYS A 76 12.98 7.23 -3.87
CA LYS A 76 13.33 6.92 -2.48
C LYS A 76 12.35 5.97 -1.78
N CYS A 77 11.19 5.73 -2.36
CA CYS A 77 10.20 4.81 -1.83
C CYS A 77 10.60 3.37 -2.18
N LYS A 78 10.92 2.58 -1.16
CA LYS A 78 11.20 1.15 -1.30
C LYS A 78 10.08 0.36 -0.66
N TYR A 79 9.40 -0.44 -1.48
CA TYR A 79 8.39 -1.36 -1.01
C TYR A 79 9.09 -2.52 -0.25
N PRO A 80 8.50 -3.00 0.84
CA PRO A 80 9.06 -4.06 1.67
C PRO A 80 9.04 -5.44 0.98
#